data_AF-A0A229UPD3-F1
#
_entry.id   AF-A0A229UPD3-F1
#
_cell.length_a   1.000
_cell.length_b   1.000
_cell.length_c   1.000
_cell.angle_alpha   90.00
_cell.angle_beta   90.00
_cell.angle_gamma   90.00
#
_symmetry.space_group_name_H-M   'P 1'
#
loop_
_entity.id
_entity.type
_entity.pdbx_description
1 polymer ?
#
loop_
_entity_poly.entity_id
_entity_poly.type
_entity_poly.pdbx_seq_one_letter_code
_entity_poly.pdbx_strand_id
1 'polypeptide(L)'
;MSLKTWTICFYLLLIYWISQHIPGVKMLFYPTLGAFSYLFISRTFAFKDFSKLIMGASAASLISSALYISNAGFISFFAATISTIILIQRFRLNAPPILAIALVPFFTHPDNLWSLPLAVLVSLTGLLMTLLLVEFAIVWWQRAALRVSERGGTVAENAKELNL
;
A
#
# COMPACT_ATOMS: atom_id res chain seq x y z
N MET A 1 -3.76 -19.10 -6.85
CA MET A 1 -3.40 -17.89 -6.09
C MET A 1 -2.74 -16.89 -7.03
N SER A 2 -3.06 -15.61 -6.93
CA SER A 2 -2.46 -14.57 -7.76
C SER A 2 -1.02 -14.27 -7.32
N LEU A 3 -0.12 -13.98 -8.27
CA LEU A 3 1.26 -13.55 -7.99
C LEU A 3 1.29 -12.31 -7.06
N LYS A 4 0.25 -11.46 -7.16
CA LYS A 4 0.05 -10.29 -6.29
C LYS A 4 -0.12 -10.67 -4.81
N THR A 5 -0.84 -11.76 -4.54
CA THR A 5 -1.07 -12.24 -3.16
C THR A 5 0.23 -12.69 -2.52
N TRP A 6 1.05 -13.48 -3.23
CA TRP A 6 2.37 -13.90 -2.76
C TRP A 6 3.29 -12.72 -2.49
N THR A 7 3.31 -11.74 -3.40
CA THR A 7 4.11 -10.51 -3.26
C THR A 7 3.74 -9.77 -1.99
N ILE A 8 2.45 -9.63 -1.71
CA ILE A 8 1.97 -8.92 -0.54
C ILE A 8 2.26 -9.68 0.75
N CYS A 9 2.07 -11.00 0.77
CA CYS A 9 2.46 -11.82 1.91
C CYS A 9 3.96 -11.68 2.19
N PHE A 10 4.80 -11.70 1.16
CA PHE A 10 6.24 -11.52 1.29
C PHE A 10 6.59 -10.10 1.78
N TYR A 11 5.92 -9.07 1.26
CA TYR A 11 6.10 -7.69 1.70
C TYR A 11 5.75 -7.51 3.19
N LEU A 12 4.61 -8.05 3.62
CA LEU A 12 4.19 -8.01 5.02
C LEU A 12 5.18 -8.76 5.92
N LEU A 13 5.66 -9.93 5.50
CA LEU A 13 6.70 -10.68 6.21
C LEU A 13 7.98 -9.86 6.35
N LEU A 14 8.43 -9.21 5.28
CA LEU A 14 9.66 -8.43 5.24
C LEU A 14 9.56 -7.20 6.15
N ILE A 15 8.47 -6.43 6.08
CA ILE A 15 8.24 -5.30 6.98
C ILE A 15 8.12 -5.74 8.43
N TYR A 16 7.42 -6.83 8.70
CA TYR A 16 7.34 -7.38 10.04
C TYR A 16 8.73 -7.74 10.59
N TRP A 17 9.54 -8.42 9.78
CA TRP A 17 10.91 -8.79 10.15
C TRP A 17 11.79 -7.56 10.42
N ILE A 18 11.71 -6.52 9.57
CA ILE A 18 12.42 -5.24 9.78
C ILE A 18 11.96 -4.55 11.07
N SER A 19 10.64 -4.49 11.29
CA SER A 19 10.02 -3.90 12.48
C SER A 19 10.49 -4.55 13.78
N GLN A 20 10.76 -5.86 13.76
CA GLN A 20 11.31 -6.58 14.91
C GLN A 20 12.78 -6.23 15.20
N HIS A 21 13.58 -5.97 14.18
CA HIS A 21 15.03 -5.75 14.35
C HIS A 21 15.39 -4.29 14.67
N ILE A 22 14.59 -3.32 14.22
CA ILE A 22 14.88 -1.90 14.40
C ILE A 22 13.81 -1.27 15.30
N PRO A 23 14.12 -0.94 16.56
CA PRO A 23 13.12 -0.40 17.50
C PRO A 23 12.47 0.91 17.02
N GLY A 24 13.20 1.72 16.26
CA GLY A 24 12.69 2.97 15.68
C GLY A 24 11.68 2.79 14.54
N VAL A 25 11.57 1.60 13.94
CA VAL A 25 10.61 1.32 12.86
C VAL A 25 9.51 0.34 13.30
N LYS A 26 9.31 0.16 14.61
CA LYS A 26 8.22 -0.69 15.11
C LYS A 26 6.86 -0.28 14.57
N MET A 27 6.63 1.03 14.42
CA MET A 27 5.40 1.59 13.86
C MET A 27 5.24 1.37 12.35
N LEU A 28 6.26 0.89 11.62
CA LEU A 28 6.14 0.61 10.18
C LEU A 28 5.19 -0.57 9.92
N PHE A 29 5.10 -1.51 10.87
CA PHE A 29 4.14 -2.60 10.82
C PHE A 29 2.97 -2.29 11.76
N TYR A 30 1.84 -1.88 11.19
CA TYR A 30 0.61 -1.63 11.93
C TYR A 30 -0.51 -2.52 11.38
N PRO A 31 -1.47 -2.97 12.21
CA PRO A 31 -2.52 -3.91 11.78
C PRO A 31 -3.29 -3.47 10.53
N THR A 32 -3.50 -2.16 10.39
CA THR A 32 -4.23 -1.60 9.25
C THR A 32 -3.43 -1.66 7.93
N LEU A 33 -2.11 -1.87 7.95
CA LEU A 33 -1.29 -2.12 6.76
C LEU A 33 -1.73 -3.41 6.06
N GLY A 34 -2.05 -4.45 6.84
CA GLY A 34 -2.62 -5.68 6.32
C GLY A 34 -3.98 -5.45 5.65
N ALA A 35 -4.81 -4.59 6.23
CA ALA A 35 -6.11 -4.22 5.65
C ALA A 35 -5.94 -3.45 4.32
N PHE A 36 -4.99 -2.50 4.23
CA PHE A 36 -4.65 -1.84 2.96
C PHE A 36 -4.14 -2.83 1.92
N SER A 37 -3.29 -3.75 2.33
CA SER A 37 -2.74 -4.80 1.48
C SER A 37 -3.85 -5.65 0.85
N TYR A 38 -4.83 -6.09 1.64
CA TYR A 38 -5.99 -6.81 1.14
C TYR A 38 -6.87 -5.94 0.21
N LEU A 39 -7.06 -4.68 0.57
CA LEU A 39 -7.84 -3.72 -0.21
C LEU A 39 -7.21 -3.49 -1.61
N PHE A 40 -5.88 -3.49 -1.71
CA PHE A 40 -5.16 -3.39 -2.99
C PHE A 40 -5.17 -4.67 -3.83
N ILE A 41 -5.33 -5.84 -3.23
CA ILE A 41 -5.54 -7.09 -3.99
C ILE A 41 -6.93 -7.11 -4.61
N SER A 42 -7.93 -6.70 -3.83
CA SER A 42 -9.34 -6.85 -4.19
C SER A 42 -9.85 -5.80 -5.19
N ARG A 43 -9.15 -4.68 -5.35
CA ARG A 43 -9.55 -3.59 -6.25
C ARG A 43 -8.44 -3.19 -7.22
N THR A 44 -8.80 -3.05 -8.48
CA THR A 44 -8.01 -2.38 -9.51
C THR A 44 -8.10 -0.87 -9.29
N PHE A 45 -7.12 -0.31 -8.59
CA PHE A 45 -7.02 1.13 -8.41
C PHE A 45 -6.27 1.78 -9.56
N ALA A 46 -6.78 2.92 -10.01
CA ALA A 46 -5.97 3.82 -10.81
C ALA A 46 -4.85 4.40 -9.94
N PHE A 47 -3.68 4.64 -10.53
CA PHE A 47 -2.53 5.24 -9.84
C PHE A 47 -2.88 6.54 -9.10
N LYS A 48 -3.80 7.34 -9.67
CA LYS A 48 -4.29 8.59 -9.09
C LYS A 48 -5.11 8.40 -7.81
N ASP A 49 -5.72 7.23 -7.62
CA ASP A 49 -6.50 6.94 -6.41
C ASP A 49 -5.59 6.46 -5.28
N PHE A 50 -4.46 5.83 -5.61
CA PHE A 50 -3.42 5.49 -4.64
C PHE A 50 -2.80 6.73 -3.99
N SER A 51 -2.43 7.74 -4.77
CA SER A 51 -1.83 8.95 -4.21
C SER A 51 -2.79 9.68 -3.28
N LYS A 52 -4.08 9.75 -3.64
CA LYS A 52 -5.13 10.28 -2.76
C LYS A 52 -5.27 9.48 -1.47
N LEU A 53 -5.21 8.16 -1.55
CA LEU A 53 -5.29 7.28 -0.39
C LEU A 53 -4.10 7.44 0.54
N ILE A 54 -2.88 7.50 -0.01
CA ILE A 54 -1.65 7.74 0.77
C ILE A 54 -1.72 9.10 1.45
N MET A 55 -2.06 10.16 0.71
CA MET A 55 -2.21 11.50 1.26
C MET A 55 -3.30 11.56 2.33
N GLY A 56 -4.45 10.91 2.08
CA GLY A 56 -5.58 10.86 3.00
C GLY A 56 -5.26 10.12 4.28
N ALA A 57 -4.62 8.95 4.19
CA ALA A 57 -4.15 8.17 5.34
C ALA A 57 -3.13 8.97 6.17
N SER A 58 -2.18 9.62 5.50
CA SER A 58 -1.13 10.41 6.16
C SER A 58 -1.70 11.65 6.83
N ALA A 59 -2.60 12.39 6.16
CA ALA A 59 -3.27 13.55 6.73
C ALA A 59 -4.18 13.16 7.91
N ALA A 60 -4.96 12.09 7.78
CA ALA A 60 -5.80 11.59 8.87
C ALA A 60 -4.94 11.18 10.09
N SER A 61 -3.81 10.52 9.83
CA SER A 61 -2.87 10.13 10.88
C SER A 61 -2.23 11.34 11.58
N LEU A 62 -1.92 12.40 10.84
CA LEU A 62 -1.34 13.63 11.36
C LEU A 62 -2.35 14.39 12.22
N ILE A 63 -3.58 14.59 11.71
CA ILE A 63 -4.67 15.26 12.42
C ILE A 63 -4.97 14.52 13.73
N SER A 64 -5.08 13.19 13.65
CA SER A 64 -5.37 12.38 14.83
C SER A 64 -4.24 12.38 15.85
N SER A 65 -2.99 12.28 15.41
CA SER A 65 -1.83 12.37 16.31
C SER A 65 -1.77 13.73 17.01
N ALA A 66 -2.08 14.82 16.29
CA ALA A 66 -2.14 16.17 16.87
C ALA A 66 -3.26 16.30 17.92
N LEU A 67 -4.43 15.74 17.66
CA LEU A 67 -5.55 15.71 18.62
C LEU A 67 -5.23 14.86 19.84
N TYR A 68 -4.56 13.72 19.64
CA TYR A 68 -4.13 12.83 20.71
C TYR A 68 -3.17 13.52 21.69
N ILE A 69 -2.15 14.22 21.19
CA ILE A 69 -1.21 14.95 22.06
C ILE A 69 -1.88 16.11 22.79
N SER A 70 -2.84 16.78 22.14
CA SER A 70 -3.57 17.88 22.78
C SER A 70 -4.38 17.40 23.98
N ASN A 71 -5.03 16.23 23.85
CA ASN A 71 -5.78 15.60 24.92
C ASN A 71 -5.98 14.10 24.59
N ALA A 72 -5.51 13.19 25.43
CA ALA A 72 -5.63 11.75 25.19
C ALA A 72 -7.03 11.17 25.54
N GLY A 73 -8.02 12.03 25.83
CA GLY A 73 -9.35 11.64 26.27
C GLY A 73 -10.34 11.27 25.16
N PHE A 74 -11.52 10.82 25.59
CA PHE A 74 -12.61 10.41 24.69
C PHE A 74 -13.06 11.51 23.72
N ILE A 75 -12.96 12.79 24.13
CA ILE A 75 -13.34 13.94 23.30
C ILE A 75 -12.44 14.04 22.07
N SER A 76 -11.12 13.90 22.24
CA SER A 76 -10.19 13.91 21.12
C SER A 76 -10.35 12.69 20.22
N PHE A 77 -10.63 11.51 20.80
CA PHE A 77 -10.96 10.32 20.02
C PHE A 77 -12.18 10.55 19.13
N PHE A 78 -13.24 11.14 19.70
CA PHE A 78 -14.46 11.48 18.96
C PHE A 78 -14.19 12.53 17.88
N ALA A 79 -13.45 13.60 18.22
CA ALA A 79 -13.07 14.64 17.28
C ALA A 79 -12.23 14.07 16.12
N ALA A 80 -11.22 13.24 16.41
CA ALA A 80 -10.38 12.61 15.39
C ALA A 80 -11.19 11.71 14.46
N THR A 81 -12.15 10.96 15.02
CA THR A 81 -13.07 10.12 14.26
C THR A 81 -13.93 10.97 13.31
N ILE A 82 -14.57 12.03 13.82
CA ILE A 82 -15.39 12.94 13.01
C ILE A 82 -14.55 13.62 11.93
N SER A 83 -13.40 14.20 12.29
CA SER A 83 -12.50 14.86 11.35
C SER A 83 -12.06 13.91 10.23
N THR A 84 -11.77 12.65 10.57
CA THR A 84 -11.39 11.63 9.58
C THR A 84 -12.55 11.23 8.69
N ILE A 85 -13.77 11.07 9.23
CA ILE A 85 -14.97 10.79 8.44
C ILE A 85 -15.26 11.94 7.47
N ILE A 86 -15.18 13.19 7.94
CA ILE A 86 -15.37 14.38 7.10
C ILE A 86 -14.31 14.40 5.99
N LEU A 87 -13.05 14.11 6.32
CA LEU A 87 -11.96 14.02 5.35
C LEU A 87 -12.26 12.95 4.29
N ILE A 88 -12.65 11.75 4.72
CA ILE A 88 -13.00 10.63 3.84
C ILE A 88 -14.15 11.01 2.90
N GLN A 89 -15.23 11.60 3.43
CA GLN A 89 -16.39 12.00 2.63
C GLN A 89 -16.05 13.13 1.66
N ARG A 90 -15.33 14.17 2.12
CA ARG A 90 -14.97 15.34 1.31
C ARG A 90 -14.05 14.99 0.14
N PHE A 91 -13.07 14.12 0.38
CA PHE A 91 -12.10 13.71 -0.65
C PHE A 91 -12.52 12.43 -1.38
N ARG A 92 -13.70 11.87 -1.07
CA ARG A 92 -14.21 10.58 -1.58
C ARG A 92 -13.18 9.46 -1.49
N LEU A 93 -12.50 9.38 -0.35
CA LEU A 93 -11.48 8.38 -0.09
C LEU A 93 -12.16 7.04 0.21
N ASN A 94 -12.32 6.20 -0.80
CA ASN A 94 -13.04 4.92 -0.69
C ASN A 94 -12.23 3.81 0.02
N ALA A 95 -11.65 4.10 1.18
CA ALA A 95 -10.84 3.16 1.94
C ALA A 95 -11.20 3.20 3.44
N PRO A 96 -12.03 2.24 3.92
CA PRO A 96 -12.29 2.04 5.35
C PRO A 96 -11.04 1.97 6.24
N PRO A 97 -9.90 1.39 5.79
CA PRO A 97 -8.67 1.36 6.57
C PRO A 97 -8.07 2.73 6.93
N ILE A 98 -8.45 3.82 6.24
CA ILE A 98 -8.00 5.19 6.59
C ILE A 98 -8.51 5.59 7.97
N LEU A 99 -9.78 5.29 8.26
CA LEU A 99 -10.36 5.56 9.57
C LEU A 99 -9.60 4.80 10.66
N ALA A 100 -9.27 3.54 10.39
CA ALA A 100 -8.54 2.71 11.33
C ALA A 100 -7.12 3.26 11.58
N ILE A 101 -6.41 3.77 10.56
CA ILE A 101 -5.12 4.47 10.75
C ILE A 101 -5.25 5.66 11.68
N ALA A 102 -6.29 6.47 11.50
CA ALA A 102 -6.51 7.64 12.35
C ALA A 102 -6.71 7.23 13.82
N LEU A 103 -7.18 6.03 14.13
CA LEU A 103 -7.35 5.61 15.52
C LEU A 103 -6.09 5.01 16.15
N VAL A 104 -5.07 4.66 15.37
CA VAL A 104 -3.83 4.04 15.87
C VAL A 104 -3.12 4.85 16.97
N PRO A 105 -3.00 6.20 16.91
CA PRO A 105 -2.38 6.98 17.98
C PRO A 105 -3.01 6.74 19.36
N PHE A 106 -4.34 6.60 19.42
CA PHE A 106 -5.06 6.38 20.68
C PHE A 106 -4.81 5.01 21.32
N PHE A 107 -4.34 4.03 20.55
CA PHE A 107 -3.99 2.69 21.07
C PHE A 107 -2.50 2.52 21.33
N THR A 108 -1.65 3.17 20.52
CA THR A 108 -0.20 2.96 20.52
C THR A 108 0.56 3.95 21.41
N HIS A 109 -0.10 5.02 21.87
CA HIS A 109 0.49 6.04 22.75
C HIS A 109 1.84 6.57 22.21
N PRO A 110 1.87 7.10 20.97
CA PRO A 110 3.11 7.53 20.35
C PRO A 110 3.72 8.74 21.09
N ASP A 111 5.01 8.65 21.42
CA ASP A 111 5.77 9.76 22.01
C ASP A 111 5.99 10.92 21.02
N ASN A 112 5.95 10.63 19.71
CA ASN A 112 6.26 11.59 18.65
C ASN A 112 5.10 11.74 17.65
N LEU A 113 4.74 12.98 17.32
CA LEU A 113 3.71 13.31 16.31
C LEU A 113 4.03 12.76 14.92
N TRP A 114 5.32 12.68 14.59
CA TRP A 114 5.79 12.40 13.23
C TRP A 114 6.02 10.91 12.97
N SER A 115 6.18 10.08 14.00
CA SER A 115 6.53 8.68 13.81
C SER A 115 5.44 7.93 13.03
N LEU A 116 4.17 8.20 13.35
CA LEU A 116 3.05 7.48 12.77
C LEU A 116 2.72 7.94 11.34
N PRO A 117 2.62 9.24 11.01
CA PRO A 117 2.45 9.69 9.62
C PRO A 117 3.61 9.25 8.72
N LEU A 118 4.85 9.30 9.21
CA LEU A 118 6.01 8.86 8.45
C LEU A 118 5.99 7.35 8.19
N ALA A 119 5.62 6.56 9.21
CA ALA A 119 5.47 5.11 9.07
C ALA A 119 4.35 4.74 8.07
N VAL A 120 3.23 5.45 8.11
CA VAL A 120 2.12 5.28 7.15
C VAL A 120 2.57 5.62 5.73
N LEU A 121 3.27 6.75 5.54
CA LEU A 121 3.81 7.14 4.24
C LEU A 121 4.76 6.08 3.69
N VAL A 122 5.79 5.73 4.45
CA VAL A 122 6.84 4.79 4.00
C VAL A 122 6.24 3.41 3.71
N SER A 123 5.36 2.91 4.58
CA SER A 123 4.79 1.57 4.41
C SER A 123 3.76 1.48 3.28
N LEU A 124 2.94 2.52 3.06
CA LEU A 124 2.01 2.53 1.91
C LEU A 124 2.73 2.77 0.59
N THR A 125 3.74 3.65 0.57
CA THR A 125 4.56 3.88 -0.63
C THR A 125 5.38 2.64 -0.98
N GLY A 126 5.97 1.96 0.00
CA GLY A 126 6.66 0.69 -0.22
C GLY A 126 5.73 -0.39 -0.77
N LEU A 127 4.51 -0.48 -0.23
CA LEU A 127 3.52 -1.46 -0.66
C LEU A 127 3.11 -1.20 -2.11
N LEU A 128 2.82 0.07 -2.45
CA LEU A 128 2.53 0.50 -3.81
C LEU A 128 3.70 0.17 -4.76
N MET A 129 4.94 0.50 -4.38
CA MET A 129 6.11 0.23 -5.19
C MET A 129 6.28 -1.26 -5.47
N THR A 130 6.12 -2.12 -4.47
CA THR A 130 6.23 -3.58 -4.68
C THR A 130 5.14 -4.11 -5.61
N LEU A 131 3.90 -3.64 -5.49
CA LEU A 131 2.80 -3.99 -6.39
C LEU A 131 3.09 -3.56 -7.83
N LEU A 132 3.56 -2.33 -8.03
CA LEU A 132 3.91 -1.81 -9.36
C LEU A 132 5.04 -2.61 -10.00
N LEU A 133 6.09 -2.91 -9.23
CA LEU A 133 7.26 -3.64 -9.72
C LEU A 133 6.86 -5.02 -10.25
N VAL A 134 5.92 -5.68 -9.55
CA VAL A 134 5.36 -6.96 -9.98
C VAL A 134 4.47 -6.84 -11.21
N GLU A 135 3.63 -5.81 -11.30
CA GLU A 135 2.84 -5.57 -12.52
C GLU A 135 3.74 -5.31 -13.73
N PHE A 136 4.79 -4.50 -13.57
CA PHE A 136 5.79 -4.26 -14.60
C PHE A 136 6.52 -5.54 -15.00
N ALA A 137 6.93 -6.37 -14.03
CA ALA A 137 7.59 -7.64 -14.31
C ALA A 137 6.68 -8.59 -15.10
N ILE A 138 5.39 -8.67 -14.77
CA ILE A 138 4.41 -9.50 -15.48
C ILE A 138 4.23 -9.00 -16.92
N VAL A 139 4.03 -7.70 -17.13
CA VAL A 139 3.86 -7.11 -18.47
C VAL A 139 5.13 -7.30 -19.30
N TRP A 140 6.29 -7.11 -18.70
CA TRP A 140 7.58 -7.31 -19.36
C TRP A 140 7.77 -8.77 -19.78
N TRP A 141 7.42 -9.72 -18.90
CA TRP A 141 7.48 -11.16 -19.19
C TRP A 141 6.55 -11.55 -20.34
N GLN A 142 5.32 -11.04 -20.35
CA GLN A 142 4.37 -11.29 -21.44
C GLN A 142 4.90 -10.76 -22.78
N ARG A 143 5.46 -9.55 -22.80
CA ARG A 143 6.08 -8.97 -24.01
C ARG A 143 7.29 -9.78 -24.48
N ALA A 144 8.12 -10.27 -23.56
CA ALA A 144 9.27 -11.10 -23.90
C ALA A 144 8.84 -12.45 -24.46
N ALA A 145 7.85 -13.11 -23.85
CA ALA A 145 7.32 -14.40 -24.31
C ALA A 145 6.70 -14.31 -25.72
N LEU A 146 5.97 -13.22 -26.01
CA LEU A 146 5.40 -12.99 -27.34
C LEU A 146 6.49 -12.81 -28.41
N ARG A 147 7.56 -12.06 -28.11
CA ARG A 147 8.70 -11.89 -29.03
C ARG A 147 9.44 -13.20 -29.34
N VAL A 148 9.49 -14.12 -28.37
CA VAL A 148 10.08 -15.45 -28.59
C VAL A 148 9.18 -16.29 -29.50
N SER A 149 7.86 -16.21 -29.34
CA SER A 149 6.91 -16.91 -30.21
C SER A 149 6.96 -16.42 -31.66
N GLU A 150 7.05 -15.11 -31.90
CA GLU A 150 7.17 -14.53 -33.26
C GLU A 150 8.47 -14.94 -33.96
N ARG A 151 9.59 -15.01 -33.22
CA ARG A 151 10.87 -15.51 -33.78
C ARG A 151 10.82 -17.01 -34.10
N GLY A 152 10.07 -17.80 -33.33
CA GLY A 152 9.88 -19.23 -33.61
C GLY A 152 9.08 -19.48 -34.89
N GLY A 153 8.05 -18.68 -35.16
CA GLY A 153 7.23 -18.79 -36.37
C GLY A 153 7.98 -18.42 -37.66
N THR A 154 8.73 -17.32 -37.64
CA THR A 154 9.50 -16.84 -38.81
C THR A 154 10.63 -17.79 -39.22
N VAL A 155 11.25 -18.52 -38.28
CA VAL A 155 12.27 -19.52 -38.61
C VAL A 155 11.64 -20.76 -39.25
N ALA A 156 10.46 -21.19 -38.79
CA ALA A 156 9.76 -22.34 -39.35
C ALA A 156 9.22 -22.08 -40.77
N GLU A 157 8.79 -20.85 -41.06
CA GLU A 157 8.29 -20.44 -42.38
C GLU A 157 9.43 -20.34 -43.41
N ASN A 158 10.56 -19.71 -43.04
CA ASN A 158 11.75 -19.66 -43.90
C ASN A 158 12.36 -21.04 -44.18
N ALA A 159 12.31 -21.97 -43.21
CA ALA A 159 12.77 -23.34 -43.42
C ALA A 159 11.89 -24.14 -44.41
N LYS A 160 10.63 -23.74 -44.58
CA LYS A 160 9.71 -24.34 -45.57
C LYS A 160 9.97 -23.83 -46.98
N GLU A 161 10.30 -22.53 -47.13
CA GLU A 161 10.64 -21.95 -48.44
C GLU A 161 12.00 -22.41 -48.98
N LEU A 162 12.96 -22.74 -48.10
CA LEU A 162 14.29 -23.23 -48.48
C LEU A 162 14.34 -24.72 -48.87
N ASN A 163 13.24 -25.46 -48.74
CA ASN A 163 13.13 -26.88 -49.15
C ASN A 163 12.28 -27.07 -50.43
N LEU A 164 12.05 -26.00 -51.19
CA LEU A 164 11.47 -25.98 -52.54
C LEU A 164 12.55 -25.60 -53.57
#